data_AF-A0A1V1W9G6-F1
#
_entry.id   AF-A0A1V1W9G6-F1
#
_cell.length_a   1.000
_cell.length_b   1.000
_cell.length_c   1.000
_cell.angle_alpha   90.00
_cell.angle_beta   90.00
_cell.angle_gamma   90.00
#
_symmetry.space_group_name_H-M   'P 1'
#
loop_
_entity.id
_entity.type
_entity.pdbx_description
1 polymer ?
#
loop_
_entity_poly.entity_id
_entity_poly.type
_entity_poly.pdbx_seq_one_letter_code
_entity_poly.pdbx_strand_id
1 'polypeptide(L)' 'MLDGLDRLESVQDESDRLAVQAATGNLDNIHDYTIAATEASVTAQLTVAVRNRALEAFNEIMRMPIG' A
#
# COMPACT_ATOMS: atom_id res chain seq x y z
N MET A 1 17.83 -26.07 14.13
CA MET A 1 16.81 -26.59 13.19
C MET A 1 15.53 -26.96 13.92
N LEU A 2 15.61 -27.62 15.09
CA LEU A 2 14.45 -27.88 15.96
C LEU A 2 13.75 -26.58 16.42
N ASP A 3 14.50 -25.58 16.88
CA ASP A 3 13.94 -24.28 17.33
C ASP A 3 13.18 -23.51 16.23
N GLY A 4 13.53 -23.75 14.96
CA GLY A 4 12.87 -23.11 13.82
C GLY A 4 11.51 -23.72 13.53
N LEU A 5 11.33 -25.01 13.82
CA LEU A 5 10.07 -25.72 13.63
C LEU A 5 9.09 -25.39 14.76
N ASP A 6 9.54 -25.37 16.02
CA ASP A 6 8.72 -24.92 17.16
C ASP A 6 8.24 -23.47 16.98
N ARG A 7 9.10 -22.61 16.43
CA ARG A 7 8.74 -21.23 16.14
C ARG A 7 7.76 -21.09 14.98
N LEU A 8 7.84 -21.97 13.97
CA LEU A 8 6.85 -22.03 12.90
C LEU A 8 5.50 -22.55 13.40
N GLU A 9 5.50 -23.56 14.27
CA GLU A 9 4.28 -24.08 14.90
C GLU A 9 3.58 -23.01 15.72
N SER A 10 4.33 -22.28 16.57
CA SER A 10 3.77 -21.15 17.34
C SER A 10 3.20 -20.04 16.45
N VAL A 11 3.85 -19.73 15.32
CA VAL A 11 3.37 -18.70 14.38
C VAL A 11 2.13 -19.15 13.60
N GLN A 12 2.03 -20.44 13.28
CA GLN A 12 0.86 -21.02 12.64
C GLN A 12 -0.36 -21.00 13.58
N ASP A 13 -0.14 -21.39 14.85
CA ASP A 13 -1.17 -21.40 15.89
C ASP A 13 -1.73 -19.99 16.18
N GLU A 14 -0.87 -18.98 16.11
CA GLU A 14 -1.26 -17.58 16.24
C GLU A 14 -1.99 -17.07 15.00
N SER A 15 -1.55 -17.48 13.81
CA SER A 15 -2.22 -17.15 12.54
C SER A 15 -3.64 -17.73 12.46
N ASP A 16 -3.84 -18.95 12.93
CA ASP A 16 -5.16 -19.59 12.96
C ASP A 16 -6.10 -18.90 13.97
N ARG A 17 -5.58 -18.48 15.13
CA ARG A 17 -6.34 -17.66 16.08
C ARG A 17 -6.71 -16.29 15.51
N LEU A 18 -5.82 -15.66 14.73
CA LEU A 18 -6.08 -14.38 14.06
C LEU A 18 -7.07 -14.54 12.90
N ALA A 19 -7.01 -15.64 12.15
CA ALA A 19 -7.95 -15.94 11.08
C ALA A 19 -9.37 -16.19 11.61
N VAL A 20 -9.51 -16.88 12.74
CA VAL A 20 -10.80 -17.06 13.42
C VAL A 20 -11.33 -15.72 13.94
N GLN A 21 -10.47 -14.84 14.48
CA GLN A 21 -10.87 -13.49 14.91
C GLN A 21 -11.26 -12.57 13.74
N ALA A 22 -10.59 -12.68 12.59
CA ALA A 22 -10.96 -11.98 11.37
C ALA A 22 -12.32 -12.45 10.83
N ALA A 23 -12.63 -13.74 10.96
CA ALA A 23 -13.92 -14.31 10.59
C ALA A 23 -15.07 -13.91 11.54
N THR A 24 -14.78 -13.58 12.81
CA THR A 24 -15.79 -13.11 13.78
C THR A 24 -16.29 -11.68 13.54
N GLY A 25 -15.76 -10.96 12.54
CA GLY A 25 -16.39 -9.76 12.01
C GLY A 25 -16.47 -8.59 13.00
N ASN A 26 -15.33 -8.15 13.56
CA ASN A 26 -15.28 -6.89 14.29
C ASN A 26 -15.34 -5.70 13.30
N LEU A 27 -16.58 -5.36 12.99
CA LEU A 27 -17.06 -4.21 12.26
C LEU A 27 -16.70 -2.92 13.00
N ASP A 28 -15.54 -2.31 12.71
CA ASP A 28 -15.23 -0.99 13.30
C ASP A 28 -14.87 0.13 12.33
N ASN A 29 -14.65 -0.11 11.02
CA ASN A 29 -13.94 0.90 10.21
C ASN A 29 -14.47 1.12 8.78
N ILE A 30 -15.79 1.19 8.55
CA ILE A 30 -16.29 1.66 7.24
C ILE A 30 -15.87 3.11 6.96
N HIS A 31 -15.72 3.92 8.01
CA HIS A 31 -15.24 5.30 7.91
C HIS A 31 -13.76 5.37 7.50
N ASP A 32 -12.88 4.59 8.16
CA ASP A 32 -11.45 4.58 7.82
C ASP A 32 -11.18 3.93 6.47
N TYR A 33 -11.96 2.94 6.04
CA TYR A 33 -11.86 2.41 4.68
C TYR A 33 -12.20 3.47 3.63
N THR A 34 -13.25 4.28 3.86
CA THR A 34 -13.66 5.34 2.93
C THR A 34 -12.62 6.48 2.91
N ILE A 35 -12.05 6.83 4.06
CA ILE A 35 -10.96 7.80 4.17
C ILE A 35 -9.72 7.28 3.44
N ALA A 36 -9.28 6.05 3.73
CA ALA A 36 -8.09 5.46 3.11
C ALA A 36 -8.27 5.30 1.59
N ALA A 37 -9.46 4.89 1.13
CA ALA A 37 -9.77 4.83 -0.30
C ALA A 37 -9.73 6.21 -0.97
N THR A 38 -10.23 7.25 -0.29
CA THR A 38 -10.20 8.62 -0.79
C THR A 38 -8.77 9.17 -0.81
N GLU A 39 -8.00 8.96 0.26
CA GLU A 39 -6.60 9.36 0.37
C GLU A 39 -5.74 8.66 -0.68
N ALA A 40 -5.91 7.35 -0.86
CA ALA A 40 -5.22 6.58 -1.90
C ALA A 40 -5.55 7.10 -3.31
N SER A 41 -6.82 7.41 -3.57
CA SER A 41 -7.25 7.99 -4.86
C SER A 41 -6.62 9.37 -5.11
N VAL A 42 -6.63 10.25 -4.11
CA VAL A 42 -6.03 11.59 -4.21
C VAL A 42 -4.51 11.49 -4.38
N THR A 43 -3.86 10.60 -3.62
CA THR A 43 -2.41 10.36 -3.70
C THR A 43 -1.99 9.80 -5.04
N ALA A 44 -2.76 8.85 -5.59
CA ALA A 44 -2.52 8.31 -6.93
C ALA A 44 -2.66 9.39 -8.01
N GLN A 45 -3.69 10.23 -7.92
CA GLN A 45 -3.87 11.37 -8.83
C GLN A 45 -2.72 12.37 -8.73
N LEU A 46 -2.29 12.71 -7.51
CA LEU A 46 -1.14 13.57 -7.29
C LEU A 46 0.15 12.96 -7.88
N THR A 47 0.35 11.66 -7.70
CA THR A 47 1.52 10.94 -8.24
C THR A 47 1.53 10.98 -9.77
N VAL A 48 0.39 10.76 -10.41
CA VAL A 48 0.27 10.89 -11.87
C VAL A 48 0.55 12.31 -12.33
N ALA A 49 0.00 13.32 -11.64
CA ALA A 49 0.25 14.73 -11.96
C ALA A 49 1.73 15.08 -11.83
N VAL A 50 2.40 14.65 -10.77
CA VAL A 50 3.85 14.85 -10.56
C VAL A 50 4.66 14.14 -11.64
N ARG A 51 4.33 12.88 -11.97
CA ARG A 51 4.98 12.15 -13.06
C ARG A 51 4.85 12.88 -14.39
N ASN A 52 3.66 13.36 -14.72
CA ASN A 52 3.41 14.09 -15.96
C ASN A 52 4.22 15.39 -16.00
N ARG A 53 4.21 16.16 -14.90
CA ARG A 53 5.01 17.39 -14.75
C ARG A 53 6.50 17.13 -14.90
N ALA A 54 7.00 16.02 -14.36
CA ALA A 54 8.40 15.62 -14.49
C ALA A 54 8.76 15.23 -15.94
N LEU A 55 7.87 14.52 -16.65
CA LEU A 55 8.05 14.18 -18.06
C LEU A 55 7.99 15.40 -18.97
N GLU A 56 7.11 16.36 -18.68
CA GLU A 56 7.05 17.65 -19.36
C GLU A 56 8.33 18.45 -19.15
N ALA A 57 8.81 18.57 -17.91
CA ALA A 57 10.06 19.26 -17.60
C ALA A 57 11.26 18.59 -18.27
N PHE A 58 11.31 17.26 -18.27
CA PHE A 58 12.36 16.50 -18.98
C PHE A 58 12.30 16.73 -20.50
N ASN A 59 11.10 16.67 -21.09
CA ASN A 59 10.92 16.97 -22.51
C ASN A 59 11.32 18.41 -22.83
N GLU A 60 10.99 19.38 -21.98
CA GLU A 60 11.37 20.77 -22.19
C GLU A 60 12.88 20.97 -22.09
N ILE A 61 13.58 20.29 -21.18
CA ILE A 61 15.05 20.28 -21.12
C ILE A 61 15.65 19.66 -22.39
N MET A 62 15.10 18.54 -22.85
CA MET A 62 15.56 17.85 -24.08
C MET A 62 15.24 18.64 -25.35
N ARG A 63 14.15 19.42 -25.32
CA ARG A 63 13.67 20.24 -26.44
C ARG A 63 14.23 21.65 -26.41
N MET A 64 14.91 22.05 -25.34
CA MET A 64 15.81 23.19 -25.35
C MET A 64 16.90 22.84 -26.37
N PRO A 65 16.83 23.40 -27.59
CA PRO A 65 17.82 23.11 -28.59
C PRO A 65 19.12 23.66 -28.04
N ILE A 66 20.14 22.82 -27.96
CA ILE A 66 21.52 23.30 -28.07
C ILE A 66 21.62 24.03 -29.42
N GLY A 67 21.33 25.32 -29.41
CA GLY A 67 21.33 26.23 -30.55
C GLY A 67 21.66 27.63 -30.07
#